data_AF-A0A178IJJ0-F1
#
_entry.id   AF-A0A178IJJ0-F1
#
_cell.length_a   1.000
_cell.length_b   1.000
_cell.length_c   1.000
_cell.angle_alpha   90.00
_cell.angle_beta   90.00
_cell.angle_gamma   90.00
#
_symmetry.space_group_name_H-M   'P 1'
#
loop_
_entity.id
_entity.type
_entity.pdbx_description
1 polymer ?
#
loop_
_entity_poly.entity_id
_entity_poly.type
_entity_poly.pdbx_seq_one_letter_code
_entity_poly.pdbx_strand_id
1 'polypeptide(L)'
;MKKIIITLLALAAFCTAGAFTIKNDSAYGRVVRPESGKLLKIAGADAYTNAVYIAANMSDTQIAAIVTEIPAVEIAQAASKARAEQQIARLASTETVEWQPGETVAVGAKRTHGGQTYAVMQSHITQSGWEPPRVSALWKLEQTPGPDGAPAAWVQPTGGHDAYALGALVLYSGTVWRSLVNANVWPPAEGQLWTTGTSGN
;
A
#
# COMPACT_ATOMS: atom_id res chain seq x y z
N MET A 1 66.38 -6.56 -17.50
CA MET A 1 65.35 -5.51 -17.53
C MET A 1 64.28 -5.92 -18.54
N LYS A 2 63.00 -5.73 -18.19
CA LYS A 2 61.82 -6.43 -18.72
C LYS A 2 61.65 -6.30 -20.24
N LYS A 3 61.44 -7.44 -20.92
CA LYS A 3 61.08 -7.51 -22.36
C LYS A 3 59.60 -7.18 -22.56
N ILE A 4 59.35 -6.41 -23.61
CA ILE A 4 58.07 -6.14 -24.26
C ILE A 4 57.85 -7.23 -25.34
N ILE A 5 56.58 -7.51 -25.69
CA ILE A 5 56.00 -7.84 -27.03
C ILE A 5 55.13 -9.13 -27.07
N ILE A 6 53.80 -8.99 -27.06
CA ILE A 6 52.75 -9.17 -28.12
C ILE A 6 52.40 -10.64 -28.52
N THR A 7 51.07 -10.92 -28.50
CA THR A 7 50.27 -11.87 -29.33
C THR A 7 50.09 -13.32 -28.86
N LEU A 8 48.85 -13.75 -28.54
CA LEU A 8 48.02 -14.60 -29.42
C LEU A 8 46.64 -14.89 -28.80
N LEU A 9 45.61 -14.75 -29.64
CA LEU A 9 44.29 -15.39 -29.60
C LEU A 9 44.17 -16.57 -28.60
N ALA A 10 43.40 -16.39 -27.53
CA ALA A 10 42.52 -17.44 -27.07
C ALA A 10 41.13 -17.08 -27.60
N LEU A 11 40.80 -17.70 -28.72
CA LEU A 11 39.46 -17.75 -29.30
C LEU A 11 38.51 -18.10 -28.15
N ALA A 12 37.83 -17.10 -27.59
CA ALA A 12 36.75 -17.36 -26.66
C ALA A 12 35.77 -18.21 -27.46
N ALA A 13 35.57 -19.46 -27.05
CA ALA A 13 34.53 -20.29 -27.60
C ALA A 13 33.21 -19.59 -27.26
N PHE A 14 32.77 -18.72 -28.16
CA PHE A 14 31.43 -18.17 -28.17
C PHE A 14 30.53 -19.34 -28.51
N CYS A 15 30.14 -20.10 -27.49
CA CYS A 15 29.00 -20.99 -27.63
C CYS A 15 27.78 -20.07 -27.77
N THR A 16 27.35 -19.87 -29.01
CA THR A 16 26.16 -19.11 -29.38
C THR A 16 24.91 -19.83 -28.88
N ALA A 17 24.59 -19.65 -27.60
CA ALA A 17 23.22 -19.65 -27.12
C ALA A 17 22.90 -18.16 -26.88
N GLY A 18 22.43 -17.47 -27.92
CA GLY A 18 22.44 -16.00 -28.09
C GLY A 18 21.61 -15.16 -27.11
N ALA A 19 21.68 -15.45 -25.82
CA ALA A 19 20.98 -14.77 -24.74
C ALA A 19 21.94 -14.39 -23.58
N PHE A 20 22.99 -15.15 -23.29
CA PHE A 20 23.89 -14.83 -22.16
C PHE A 20 25.33 -15.27 -22.40
N THR A 21 26.26 -14.50 -21.84
CA THR A 21 27.68 -14.85 -21.76
C THR A 21 27.98 -15.66 -20.51
N ILE A 22 28.86 -16.64 -20.64
CA ILE A 22 29.44 -17.36 -19.50
C ILE A 22 30.94 -17.08 -19.46
N LYS A 23 31.45 -16.60 -18.33
CA LYS A 23 32.87 -16.27 -18.13
C LYS A 23 33.40 -16.95 -16.88
N ASN A 24 34.71 -17.23 -16.86
CA ASN A 24 35.37 -17.67 -15.64
C ASN A 24 35.50 -16.50 -14.66
N ASP A 25 35.24 -16.77 -13.39
CA ASP A 25 35.32 -15.80 -12.29
C ASP A 25 36.26 -16.35 -11.22
N SER A 26 37.21 -15.51 -10.79
CA SER A 26 38.26 -15.93 -9.85
C SER A 26 37.77 -16.16 -8.43
N ALA A 27 36.60 -15.62 -8.05
CA ALA A 27 36.03 -15.75 -6.71
C ALA A 27 35.00 -16.87 -6.62
N TYR A 28 34.24 -17.13 -7.69
CA TYR A 28 33.10 -18.05 -7.67
C TYR A 28 33.14 -19.14 -8.75
N GLY A 29 34.19 -19.22 -9.55
CA GLY A 29 34.37 -20.23 -10.60
C GLY A 29 33.85 -19.74 -11.95
N ARG A 30 32.54 -19.57 -12.11
CA ARG A 30 31.91 -19.08 -13.35
C ARG A 30 30.82 -18.05 -13.07
N VAL A 31 30.68 -17.08 -13.97
CA VAL A 31 29.63 -16.06 -13.95
C VAL A 31 28.85 -16.05 -15.26
N VAL A 32 27.52 -16.05 -15.16
CA VAL A 32 26.59 -15.91 -16.28
C VAL A 32 26.02 -14.52 -16.27
N ARG A 33 26.10 -13.82 -17.41
CA ARG A 33 25.55 -12.48 -17.59
C ARG A 33 24.72 -12.39 -18.87
N PRO A 34 23.51 -11.82 -18.82
CA PRO A 34 22.67 -11.64 -20.00
C PRO A 34 23.31 -10.65 -20.97
N GLU A 35 23.29 -10.96 -22.27
CA GLU A 35 23.78 -10.04 -23.31
C GLU A 35 22.73 -8.97 -23.65
N SER A 36 21.45 -9.30 -23.45
CA SER A 36 20.33 -8.41 -23.76
C SER A 36 20.08 -7.33 -22.71
N GLY A 37 20.77 -7.37 -21.57
CA GLY A 37 20.52 -6.51 -20.41
C GLY A 37 19.26 -6.87 -19.61
N LYS A 38 18.57 -7.96 -19.95
CA LYS A 38 17.45 -8.51 -19.17
C LYS A 38 17.91 -9.14 -17.86
N LEU A 39 16.98 -9.57 -17.01
CA LEU A 39 17.29 -10.34 -15.81
C LEU A 39 17.32 -11.84 -16.13
N LEU A 40 18.20 -12.56 -15.44
CA LEU A 40 18.29 -14.01 -15.45
C LEU A 40 17.42 -14.59 -14.34
N LYS A 41 16.81 -15.76 -14.62
CA LYS A 41 16.14 -16.62 -13.66
C LYS A 41 16.85 -17.97 -13.61
N ILE A 42 16.99 -18.52 -12.41
CA ILE A 42 17.41 -19.91 -12.20
C ILE A 42 16.16 -20.77 -12.05
N ALA A 43 16.09 -21.91 -12.73
CA ALA A 43 15.01 -22.87 -12.59
C ALA A 43 14.80 -23.23 -11.11
N GLY A 44 13.58 -23.04 -10.61
CA GLY A 44 13.23 -23.29 -9.21
C GLY A 44 13.61 -22.19 -8.22
N ALA A 45 14.18 -21.07 -8.67
CA ALA A 45 14.43 -19.90 -7.83
C ALA A 45 13.35 -18.82 -8.03
N ASP A 46 12.95 -18.19 -6.92
CA ASP A 46 12.04 -17.03 -6.90
C ASP A 46 12.80 -15.69 -6.98
N ALA A 47 14.07 -15.72 -7.39
CA ALA A 47 14.94 -14.55 -7.46
C ALA A 47 15.39 -14.26 -8.89
N TYR A 48 15.42 -12.96 -9.22
CA TYR A 48 15.89 -12.44 -10.50
C TYR A 48 17.17 -11.65 -10.30
N THR A 49 18.16 -11.89 -11.15
CA THR A 49 19.48 -11.30 -10.99
C THR A 49 20.08 -10.87 -12.32
N ASN A 50 20.95 -9.86 -12.27
CA ASN A 50 21.76 -9.42 -13.41
C ASN A 50 23.00 -10.30 -13.63
N ALA A 51 23.35 -11.15 -12.66
CA ALA A 51 24.42 -12.13 -12.77
C ALA A 51 24.12 -13.36 -11.92
N VAL A 52 24.39 -14.55 -12.48
CA VAL A 52 24.34 -15.82 -11.74
C VAL A 52 25.76 -16.35 -11.58
N TYR A 53 26.14 -16.68 -10.34
CA TYR A 53 27.44 -17.28 -10.02
C TYR A 53 27.28 -18.80 -9.85
N ILE A 54 28.12 -19.56 -10.54
CA ILE A 54 27.99 -21.02 -10.67
C ILE A 54 29.34 -21.69 -10.43
N ALA A 55 29.32 -22.86 -9.80
CA ALA A 55 30.50 -23.68 -9.57
C ALA A 55 31.22 -24.07 -10.89
N ALA A 56 32.55 -24.16 -10.84
CA ALA A 56 33.40 -24.38 -12.01
C ALA A 56 33.21 -25.73 -12.73
N ASN A 57 32.59 -26.70 -12.08
CA ASN A 57 32.40 -28.06 -12.58
C ASN A 57 31.14 -28.26 -13.43
N MET A 58 30.28 -27.25 -13.59
CA MET A 58 29.10 -27.34 -14.47
C MET A 58 29.45 -27.03 -15.92
N SER A 59 28.94 -27.85 -16.85
CA SER A 59 29.09 -27.62 -18.29
C SER A 59 28.16 -26.53 -18.80
N ASP A 60 28.51 -25.92 -19.93
CA ASP A 60 27.74 -24.83 -20.55
C ASP A 60 26.31 -25.28 -20.88
N THR A 61 26.15 -26.53 -21.31
CA THR A 61 24.85 -27.15 -21.56
C THR A 61 24.03 -27.30 -20.29
N GLN A 62 24.65 -27.70 -19.17
CA GLN A 62 23.96 -27.78 -17.88
C GLN A 62 23.54 -26.40 -17.37
N ILE A 63 24.38 -25.38 -17.58
CA ILE A 63 24.07 -23.99 -17.22
C ILE A 63 22.90 -23.45 -18.07
N ALA A 64 22.93 -23.66 -19.38
CA ALA A 64 21.87 -23.23 -20.28
C ALA A 64 20.53 -23.94 -20.04
N ALA A 65 20.55 -25.14 -19.45
CA ALA A 65 19.34 -25.86 -19.08
C ALA A 65 18.64 -25.29 -17.84
N ILE A 66 19.37 -24.60 -16.95
CA ILE A 66 18.83 -24.08 -15.68
C ILE A 66 18.74 -22.56 -15.60
N VAL A 67 19.49 -21.83 -16.44
CA VAL A 67 19.46 -20.37 -16.49
C VAL A 67 18.71 -19.92 -17.74
N THR A 68 17.65 -19.14 -17.52
CA THR A 68 16.87 -18.55 -18.62
C THR A 68 16.84 -17.03 -18.50
N GLU A 69 16.83 -16.35 -19.65
CA GLU A 69 16.43 -14.94 -19.67
C GLU A 69 14.92 -14.84 -19.47
N ILE A 70 14.52 -13.87 -18.65
CA ILE A 70 13.09 -13.61 -18.45
C ILE A 70 12.59 -12.80 -19.65
N PRO A 71 11.53 -13.25 -20.33
CA PRO A 71 10.92 -12.45 -21.40
C PRO A 71 10.33 -11.17 -20.81
N ALA A 72 10.41 -10.06 -21.56
CA ALA A 72 9.92 -8.75 -21.10
C ALA A 72 8.45 -8.76 -20.64
N VAL A 73 7.65 -9.69 -21.16
CA VAL A 73 6.25 -9.91 -20.79
C VAL A 73 6.11 -10.39 -19.33
N GLU A 74 6.96 -11.30 -18.86
CA GLU A 74 6.92 -11.78 -17.47
C GLU A 74 7.31 -10.68 -16.47
N ILE A 75 8.27 -9.83 -16.85
CA ILE A 75 8.64 -8.64 -16.06
C ILE A 75 7.46 -7.67 -15.97
N ALA A 76 6.80 -7.41 -17.10
CA ALA A 76 5.62 -6.54 -17.15
C ALA A 76 4.44 -7.10 -16.35
N GLN A 77 4.21 -8.42 -16.41
CA GLN A 77 3.17 -9.09 -15.64
C GLN A 77 3.47 -9.07 -14.13
N ALA A 78 4.71 -9.35 -13.71
CA ALA A 78 5.11 -9.27 -12.30
C ALA A 78 4.99 -7.84 -11.75
N ALA A 79 5.39 -6.83 -12.53
CA ALA A 79 5.23 -5.43 -12.16
C ALA A 79 3.75 -5.02 -12.07
N SER A 80 2.91 -5.53 -12.97
CA SER A 80 1.46 -5.29 -12.95
C SER A 80 0.81 -5.92 -11.72
N LYS A 81 1.19 -7.15 -11.38
CA LYS A 81 0.75 -7.84 -10.16
C LYS A 81 1.16 -7.07 -8.90
N ALA A 82 2.43 -6.66 -8.79
CA ALA A 82 2.91 -5.90 -7.65
C ALA A 82 2.19 -4.55 -7.49
N ARG A 83 1.89 -3.85 -8.59
CA ARG A 83 1.06 -2.63 -8.55
C ARG A 83 -0.37 -2.91 -8.09
N ALA A 84 -0.97 -4.01 -8.53
CA ALA A 84 -2.31 -4.40 -8.09
C ALA A 84 -2.34 -4.73 -6.59
N GLU A 85 -1.33 -5.45 -6.09
CA GLU A 85 -1.19 -5.76 -4.66
C GLU A 85 -0.96 -4.50 -3.82
N GLN A 86 -0.13 -3.57 -4.28
CA GLN A 86 0.06 -2.26 -3.63
C GLN A 86 -1.23 -1.43 -3.63
N GLN A 87 -1.99 -1.45 -4.72
CA GLN A 87 -3.28 -0.75 -4.79
C GLN A 87 -4.29 -1.39 -3.84
N ILE A 88 -4.37 -2.72 -3.78
CA ILE A 88 -5.22 -3.46 -2.84
C ILE A 88 -4.80 -3.15 -1.41
N ALA A 89 -3.50 -3.11 -1.10
CA ALA A 89 -2.98 -2.75 0.23
C ALA A 89 -3.28 -1.28 0.60
N ARG A 90 -3.21 -0.35 -0.36
CA ARG A 90 -3.58 1.06 -0.16
C ARG A 90 -5.08 1.23 0.07
N LEU A 91 -5.91 0.48 -0.64
CA LEU A 91 -7.37 0.47 -0.47
C LEU A 91 -7.80 -0.28 0.80
N ALA A 92 -7.02 -1.27 1.22
CA ALA A 92 -7.23 -2.04 2.45
C ALA A 92 -6.59 -1.37 3.69
N SER A 93 -5.83 -0.29 3.50
CA SER A 93 -5.32 0.52 4.60
C SER A 93 -6.51 1.11 5.36
N THR A 94 -6.66 0.69 6.62
CA THR A 94 -7.56 1.27 7.62
C THR A 94 -6.99 2.54 8.25
N GLU A 95 -5.83 3.00 7.78
CA GLU A 95 -5.22 4.24 8.24
C GLU A 95 -6.11 5.40 7.78
N THR A 96 -6.78 6.02 8.74
CA THR A 96 -7.57 7.23 8.51
C THR A 96 -6.61 8.36 8.16
N VAL A 97 -6.49 8.65 6.86
CA VAL A 97 -5.69 9.76 6.33
C VAL A 97 -6.43 11.07 6.60
N GLU A 98 -5.71 12.11 7.03
CA GLU A 98 -6.29 13.46 7.14
C GLU A 98 -6.80 13.93 5.77
N TRP A 99 -7.98 14.53 5.77
CA TRP A 99 -8.63 15.05 4.57
C TRP A 99 -7.74 16.09 3.89
N GLN A 100 -7.62 15.98 2.56
CA GLN A 100 -6.89 16.94 1.74
C GLN A 100 -7.70 17.25 0.47
N PRO A 101 -7.66 18.49 -0.04
CA PRO A 101 -8.29 18.84 -1.32
C PRO A 101 -7.52 18.23 -2.51
N GLY A 102 -8.24 17.92 -3.59
CA GLY A 102 -7.68 17.37 -4.84
C GLY A 102 -7.51 15.85 -4.86
N GLU A 103 -8.05 15.14 -3.87
CA GLU A 103 -7.97 13.68 -3.76
C GLU A 103 -9.21 13.01 -4.35
N THR A 104 -9.02 12.00 -5.19
CA THR A 104 -10.12 11.11 -5.62
C THR A 104 -10.44 10.12 -4.52
N VAL A 105 -11.65 10.20 -3.97
CA VAL A 105 -12.13 9.31 -2.91
C VAL A 105 -13.30 8.45 -3.40
N ALA A 106 -13.35 7.20 -2.94
CA ALA A 106 -14.40 6.25 -3.27
C ALA A 106 -15.37 6.06 -2.09
N VAL A 107 -16.62 5.68 -2.36
CA VAL A 107 -17.61 5.33 -1.31
C VAL A 107 -17.01 4.34 -0.31
N GLY A 108 -17.20 4.61 0.98
CA GLY A 108 -16.70 3.80 2.09
C GLY A 108 -15.26 4.10 2.53
N ALA A 109 -14.49 4.88 1.76
CA ALA A 109 -13.19 5.37 2.20
C ALA A 109 -13.34 6.28 3.43
N LYS A 110 -12.35 6.28 4.34
CA LYS A 110 -12.38 7.05 5.59
C LYS A 110 -11.33 8.15 5.60
N ARG A 111 -11.69 9.36 6.00
CA ARG A 111 -10.77 10.49 6.17
C ARG A 111 -10.96 11.14 7.53
N THR A 112 -9.89 11.61 8.16
CA THR A 112 -9.99 12.44 9.36
C THR A 112 -10.06 13.92 9.00
N HIS A 113 -10.85 14.69 9.73
CA HIS A 113 -10.84 16.14 9.61
C HIS A 113 -11.16 16.75 10.97
N GLY A 114 -10.23 17.54 11.51
CA GLY A 114 -10.42 18.17 12.84
C GLY A 114 -10.58 17.14 13.97
N GLY A 115 -9.86 16.02 13.89
CA GLY A 115 -9.88 14.96 14.91
C GLY A 115 -11.07 14.01 14.86
N GLN A 116 -11.93 14.11 13.84
CA GLN A 116 -13.06 13.20 13.62
C GLN A 116 -12.89 12.41 12.32
N THR A 117 -13.36 11.16 12.30
CA THR A 117 -13.35 10.33 11.09
C THR A 117 -14.66 10.43 10.33
N TYR A 118 -14.57 10.55 9.02
CA TYR A 118 -15.70 10.62 8.11
C TYR A 118 -15.55 9.54 7.02
N ALA A 119 -16.62 8.79 6.79
CA ALA A 119 -16.74 7.86 5.69
C ALA A 119 -17.36 8.54 4.47
N VAL A 120 -16.82 8.28 3.29
CA VAL A 120 -17.33 8.82 2.02
C VAL A 120 -18.65 8.16 1.67
N MET A 121 -19.70 8.96 1.42
CA MET A 121 -21.02 8.48 1.01
C MET A 121 -21.17 8.41 -0.51
N GLN A 122 -20.51 9.32 -1.23
CA GLN A 122 -20.54 9.40 -2.69
C GLN A 122 -19.12 9.59 -3.20
N SER A 123 -18.69 8.80 -4.19
CA SER A 123 -17.37 8.96 -4.80
C SER A 123 -17.25 10.33 -5.45
N HIS A 124 -16.17 11.06 -5.15
CA HIS A 124 -15.93 12.41 -5.66
C HIS A 124 -14.44 12.75 -5.63
N ILE A 125 -14.09 13.92 -6.19
CA ILE A 125 -12.79 14.55 -5.99
C ILE A 125 -12.96 15.59 -4.88
N THR A 126 -12.17 15.50 -3.81
CA THR A 126 -12.25 16.45 -2.70
C THR A 126 -11.89 17.86 -3.18
N GLN A 127 -12.58 18.87 -2.64
CA GLN A 127 -12.39 20.27 -3.03
C GLN A 127 -12.42 21.14 -1.79
N SER A 128 -11.65 22.24 -1.78
CA SER A 128 -11.79 23.26 -0.74
C SER A 128 -13.21 23.83 -0.73
N GLY A 129 -13.81 23.93 0.45
CA GLY A 129 -15.24 24.23 0.63
C GLY A 129 -16.13 22.98 0.63
N TRP A 130 -15.59 21.78 0.36
CA TRP A 130 -16.27 20.49 0.51
C TRP A 130 -15.63 19.66 1.63
N GLU A 131 -15.23 20.32 2.72
CA GLU A 131 -14.72 19.63 3.89
C GLU A 131 -15.77 18.67 4.47
N PRO A 132 -15.38 17.56 5.10
CA PRO A 132 -16.31 16.57 5.63
C PRO A 132 -17.44 17.12 6.52
N PRO A 133 -17.21 18.07 7.45
CA PRO A 133 -18.30 18.64 8.25
C PRO A 133 -19.22 19.58 7.47
N ARG A 134 -18.84 20.03 6.27
CA ARG A 134 -19.57 21.05 5.51
C ARG A 134 -20.56 20.44 4.52
N VAL A 135 -20.31 19.22 4.03
CA VAL A 135 -21.12 18.59 2.97
C VAL A 135 -21.54 17.18 3.37
N SER A 136 -22.60 17.08 4.19
CA SER A 136 -23.15 15.81 4.68
C SER A 136 -23.68 14.88 3.58
N ALA A 137 -23.96 15.39 2.38
CA ALA A 137 -24.33 14.56 1.23
C ALA A 137 -23.16 13.70 0.72
N LEU A 138 -21.92 14.14 0.93
CA LEU A 138 -20.70 13.45 0.46
C LEU A 138 -20.01 12.66 1.58
N TRP A 139 -20.25 13.02 2.84
CA TRP A 139 -19.52 12.52 4.01
C TRP A 139 -20.46 12.13 5.14
N LYS A 140 -20.21 10.97 5.74
CA LYS A 140 -20.87 10.48 6.94
C LYS A 140 -19.89 10.49 8.10
N LEU A 141 -20.23 11.14 9.20
CA LEU A 141 -19.44 11.05 10.43
C LEU A 141 -19.42 9.60 10.93
N GLU A 142 -18.23 8.99 10.98
CA GLU A 142 -17.99 7.72 11.64
C GLU A 142 -17.41 8.02 13.01
N GLN A 143 -18.23 7.85 14.05
CA GLN A 143 -17.76 7.98 15.42
C GLN A 143 -16.65 6.97 15.69
N THR A 144 -15.41 7.44 15.67
CA THR A 144 -14.27 6.64 16.10
C THR A 144 -14.00 7.00 17.56
N PRO A 145 -13.74 6.02 18.44
CA PRO A 145 -13.12 6.33 19.73
C PRO A 145 -11.82 7.10 19.45
N GLY A 146 -11.65 8.23 20.13
CA GLY A 146 -10.44 9.03 20.09
C GLY A 146 -9.21 8.27 20.57
N PRO A 147 -8.03 8.91 20.57
CA PRO A 147 -6.73 8.26 20.86
C PRO A 147 -6.68 7.46 22.17
N ASP A 148 -7.53 7.82 23.14
CA ASP A 148 -7.64 7.19 24.46
C ASP A 148 -8.94 6.38 24.65
N GLY A 149 -9.65 6.05 23.57
CA GLY A 149 -11.00 5.49 23.63
C GLY A 149 -12.10 6.51 23.95
N ALA A 150 -11.74 7.81 24.03
CA ALA A 150 -12.66 8.89 24.35
C ALA A 150 -13.67 9.14 23.21
N PRO A 151 -14.96 9.36 23.47
CA PRO A 151 -15.94 9.63 22.43
C PRO A 151 -15.66 10.93 21.64
N ALA A 152 -15.99 10.92 20.34
CA ALA A 152 -15.88 12.11 19.48
C ALA A 152 -16.74 13.28 20.00
N ALA A 153 -16.33 14.52 19.72
CA ALA A 153 -17.10 15.70 20.09
C ALA A 153 -18.50 15.69 19.44
N TRP A 154 -19.51 16.15 20.18
CA TRP A 154 -20.85 16.29 19.62
C TRP A 154 -20.87 17.34 18.53
N VAL A 155 -21.48 17.01 17.40
CA VAL A 155 -21.73 17.89 16.26
C VAL A 155 -23.22 17.87 15.99
N GLN A 156 -23.81 19.04 15.77
CA GLN A 156 -25.22 19.17 15.41
C GLN A 156 -25.52 18.40 14.12
N PRO A 157 -26.36 17.36 14.16
CA PRO A 157 -26.78 16.67 12.94
C PRO A 157 -27.64 17.57 12.06
N THR A 158 -27.52 17.40 10.75
CA THR A 158 -28.30 18.10 9.71
C THR A 158 -29.61 17.39 9.37
N GLY A 159 -29.79 16.13 9.79
CA GLY A 159 -31.05 15.40 9.66
C GLY A 159 -30.98 13.96 10.19
N GLY A 160 -31.84 13.08 9.68
CA GLY A 160 -31.89 11.69 10.13
C GLY A 160 -30.73 10.81 9.66
N HIS A 161 -29.98 11.24 8.63
CA HIS A 161 -28.90 10.46 8.01
C HIS A 161 -27.57 10.52 8.78
N ASP A 162 -27.39 11.56 9.58
CA ASP A 162 -26.24 11.83 10.45
C ASP A 162 -26.64 11.89 11.95
N ALA A 163 -27.88 11.51 12.26
CA ALA A 163 -28.38 11.45 13.63
C ALA A 163 -27.70 10.36 14.46
N TYR A 164 -27.50 10.63 15.75
CA TYR A 164 -26.86 9.69 16.67
C TYR A 164 -27.75 8.50 16.98
N ALA A 165 -27.20 7.29 16.88
CA ALA A 165 -27.92 6.07 17.23
C ALA A 165 -28.11 5.91 18.74
N LEU A 166 -29.00 5.00 19.14
CA LEU A 166 -29.15 4.60 20.55
C LEU A 166 -27.80 4.06 21.07
N GLY A 167 -27.35 4.56 22.23
CA GLY A 167 -26.08 4.15 22.85
C GLY A 167 -24.83 4.86 22.30
N ALA A 168 -24.97 5.71 21.28
CA ALA A 168 -23.88 6.53 20.76
C ALA A 168 -23.26 7.38 21.87
N LEU A 169 -21.93 7.46 21.91
CA LEU A 169 -21.20 8.28 22.87
C LEU A 169 -20.68 9.54 22.20
N VAL A 170 -20.77 10.69 22.87
CA VAL A 170 -20.24 11.97 22.40
C VAL A 170 -19.59 12.75 23.54
N LEU A 171 -18.61 13.59 23.24
CA LEU A 171 -18.07 14.58 24.17
C LEU A 171 -18.79 15.92 23.94
N TYR A 172 -19.46 16.46 24.96
CA TYR A 172 -20.15 17.75 24.90
C TYR A 172 -19.89 18.55 26.17
N SER A 173 -19.37 19.77 26.00
CA SER A 173 -18.95 20.65 27.09
C SER A 173 -17.97 20.00 28.09
N GLY A 174 -17.09 19.13 27.59
CA GLY A 174 -16.09 18.42 28.42
C GLY A 174 -16.62 17.19 29.16
N THR A 175 -17.89 16.82 28.99
CA THR A 175 -18.50 15.62 29.58
C THR A 175 -18.84 14.61 28.51
N VAL A 176 -18.67 13.32 28.82
CA VAL A 176 -19.11 12.23 27.94
C VAL A 176 -20.61 12.01 28.13
N TRP A 177 -21.34 11.93 27.04
CA TRP A 177 -22.78 11.69 27.00
C TRP A 177 -23.09 10.46 26.16
N ARG A 178 -24.08 9.67 26.58
CA ARG A 178 -24.63 8.52 25.87
C ARG A 178 -26.04 8.84 25.40
N SER A 179 -26.32 8.65 24.11
CA SER A 179 -27.66 8.81 23.54
C SER A 179 -28.61 7.72 24.05
N LEU A 180 -29.80 8.11 24.48
CA LEU A 180 -30.87 7.24 24.98
C LEU A 180 -31.92 6.90 23.92
N VAL A 181 -31.82 7.48 22.72
CA VAL A 181 -32.76 7.25 21.62
C VAL A 181 -32.03 6.99 20.31
N ASN A 182 -32.69 6.31 19.38
CA ASN A 182 -32.21 6.18 18.01
C ASN A 182 -32.52 7.44 17.20
N ALA A 183 -31.67 7.77 16.24
CA ALA A 183 -31.77 8.96 15.41
C ALA A 183 -31.89 10.29 16.20
N ASN A 184 -31.05 10.44 17.23
CA ASN A 184 -30.97 11.64 18.05
C ASN A 184 -30.24 12.79 17.33
N VAL A 185 -30.96 13.90 17.12
CA VAL A 185 -30.44 15.12 16.47
C VAL A 185 -30.29 16.31 17.43
N TRP A 186 -30.57 16.11 18.71
CA TRP A 186 -30.59 17.19 19.70
C TRP A 186 -29.30 17.20 20.54
N PRO A 187 -28.85 18.37 21.01
CA PRO A 187 -27.67 18.47 21.85
C PRO A 187 -27.84 17.74 23.19
N PRO A 188 -26.74 17.28 23.83
CA PRO A 188 -26.82 16.67 25.14
C PRO A 188 -27.37 17.61 26.21
N ALA A 189 -28.44 17.14 26.85
CA ALA A 189 -29.09 17.76 28.00
C ALA A 189 -29.58 16.64 28.93
N GLU A 190 -29.37 16.84 30.24
CA GLU A 190 -29.68 15.83 31.25
C GLU A 190 -31.18 15.51 31.30
N GLY A 191 -31.53 14.22 31.37
CA GLY A 191 -32.91 13.76 31.61
C GLY A 191 -33.85 13.74 30.39
N GLN A 192 -33.35 14.01 29.18
CA GLN A 192 -34.18 14.02 27.97
C GLN A 192 -33.83 12.85 27.03
N LEU A 193 -32.80 13.04 26.20
CA LEU A 193 -32.39 12.11 25.16
C LEU A 193 -30.96 11.60 25.37
N TRP A 194 -30.33 12.05 26.45
CA TRP A 194 -28.93 11.79 26.78
C TRP A 194 -28.78 11.48 28.27
N THR A 195 -27.80 10.65 28.59
CA THR A 195 -27.33 10.42 29.96
C THR A 195 -25.82 10.63 30.02
N THR A 196 -25.28 11.12 31.13
CA THR A 196 -23.83 11.24 31.29
C THR A 196 -23.20 9.86 31.31
N GLY A 197 -22.29 9.58 30.38
CA GLY A 197 -21.49 8.37 30.39
C GLY A 197 -20.31 8.57 31.34
N THR A 198 -20.24 7.77 32.40
CA THR A 198 -18.97 7.60 33.12
C THR A 198 -17.96 6.99 32.15
N SER A 199 -16.84 7.68 31.89
CA SER A 199 -15.61 6.98 31.47
C SER A 199 -15.35 5.97 32.58
N GLY A 200 -15.53 4.68 32.28
CA GLY A 200 -15.76 3.65 33.30
C GLY A 200 -14.69 3.59 34.39
N ASN A 201 -15.07 2.96 35.50
CA ASN A 201 -14.14 2.05 36.19
C ASN A 201 -14.27 0.68 35.53
#